data_AF-A0A2V5TZ22-F1
#
_entry.id   AF-A0A2V5TZ22-F1
#
_cell.length_a   1.000
_cell.length_b   1.000
_cell.length_c   1.000
_cell.angle_alpha   90.00
_cell.angle_beta   90.00
_cell.angle_gamma   90.00
#
_symmetry.space_group_name_H-M   'P 1'
#
loop_
_entity.id
_entity.type
_entity.pdbx_description
1 polymer ?
#
loop_
_entity_poly.entity_id
_entity_poly.type
_entity_poly.pdbx_seq_one_letter_code
_entity_poly.pdbx_strand_id
1 'polypeptide(L)'
;TTTRLGVFNVPNTAMLINYRYAPLTDPKGNPASLILSGTNTLRLTLGGPQTNTTQYTMVLNYLVFVPVIVPQIVLESSSDVAGTFTDSTATIDTASKTITAPLNGQVRFYRIRSSAPPALTISNVRVVAPNVLMNYR
;
A
#
# COMPACT_ATOMS: atom_id res chain seq x y z
N THR A 1 -4.16 -19.42 -9.54
CA THR A 1 -3.64 -18.42 -10.51
C THR A 1 -2.77 -17.42 -9.75
N THR A 2 -1.76 -16.81 -10.37
CA THR A 2 -0.90 -15.80 -9.69
C THR A 2 -1.22 -14.41 -10.19
N THR A 3 -1.34 -13.43 -9.30
CA THR A 3 -1.45 -12.01 -9.67
C THR A 3 -0.08 -11.46 -10.05
N ARG A 4 0.01 -10.70 -11.16
CA ARG A 4 1.26 -10.06 -11.57
C ARG A 4 1.52 -8.84 -10.69
N LEU A 5 2.64 -8.85 -9.96
CA LEU A 5 3.02 -7.78 -9.03
C LEU A 5 3.82 -6.65 -9.68
N GLY A 6 4.55 -6.94 -10.77
CA GLY A 6 5.41 -5.96 -11.43
C GLY A 6 6.43 -6.63 -12.35
N VAL A 7 7.51 -5.92 -12.65
CA VAL A 7 8.66 -6.42 -13.41
C VAL A 7 9.97 -5.98 -12.76
N PHE A 8 10.99 -6.84 -12.85
CA PHE A 8 12.36 -6.48 -12.56
C PHE A 8 13.07 -6.21 -13.90
N ASN A 9 13.42 -4.95 -14.16
CA ASN A 9 14.20 -4.61 -15.34
C ASN A 9 15.69 -4.78 -15.03
N VAL A 10 16.23 -5.96 -15.32
CA VAL A 10 17.63 -6.28 -15.02
C VAL A 10 18.54 -5.77 -16.15
N PRO A 11 19.45 -4.82 -15.88
CA PRO A 11 20.35 -4.32 -16.91
C PRO A 11 21.44 -5.34 -17.22
N ASN A 12 22.01 -5.27 -18.44
CA ASN A 12 23.24 -5.96 -18.75
C ASN A 12 24.41 -5.31 -17.99
N THR A 13 25.16 -6.11 -17.22
CA THR A 13 26.28 -5.65 -16.39
C THR A 13 27.66 -6.02 -16.95
N ALA A 14 27.71 -6.45 -18.22
CA ALA A 14 28.86 -6.89 -19.02
C ALA A 14 29.63 -8.11 -18.50
N MET A 15 29.68 -8.34 -17.19
CA MET A 15 30.37 -9.46 -16.55
C MET A 15 29.51 -10.08 -15.45
N LEU A 16 29.56 -11.41 -15.32
CA LEU A 16 28.75 -12.17 -14.36
C LEU A 16 29.00 -11.82 -12.88
N ILE A 17 30.17 -11.25 -12.57
CA ILE A 17 30.56 -10.83 -11.22
C ILE A 17 29.98 -9.45 -10.83
N ASN A 18 29.46 -8.69 -11.79
CA ASN A 18 28.93 -7.35 -11.56
C ASN A 18 27.46 -7.43 -11.14
N TYR A 19 27.23 -7.74 -9.86
CA TYR A 19 25.88 -7.77 -9.30
C TYR A 19 25.28 -6.37 -9.20
N ARG A 20 23.98 -6.27 -9.52
CA ARG A 20 23.20 -5.03 -9.39
C ARG A 20 21.84 -5.34 -8.79
N TYR A 21 21.35 -4.41 -7.98
CA TYR A 21 19.96 -4.41 -7.55
C TYR A 21 19.07 -3.94 -8.68
N ALA A 22 18.04 -4.73 -8.99
CA ALA A 22 16.94 -4.31 -9.84
C ALA A 22 15.68 -4.19 -8.97
N PRO A 23 15.04 -3.01 -8.87
CA PRO A 23 13.80 -2.88 -8.12
C PRO A 23 12.64 -3.55 -8.85
N LEU A 24 11.65 -4.03 -8.08
CA LEU A 24 10.35 -4.38 -8.65
C LEU A 24 9.63 -3.08 -8.99
N THR A 25 9.22 -2.93 -10.25
CA THR A 25 8.49 -1.73 -10.69
C THR A 25 7.06 -2.04 -11.13
N ASP A 26 6.16 -1.09 -10.89
CA ASP A 26 4.83 -1.04 -11.47
C ASP A 26 4.90 -0.83 -13.00
N PRO A 27 3.77 -0.90 -13.73
CA PRO A 27 3.75 -0.63 -15.18
C PRO A 27 4.17 0.79 -15.60
N LYS A 28 4.24 1.74 -14.66
CA LYS A 28 4.67 3.13 -14.89
C LYS A 28 6.16 3.34 -14.59
N GLY A 29 6.84 2.32 -14.06
CA GLY A 29 8.26 2.37 -13.70
C GLY A 29 8.55 2.80 -12.26
N ASN A 30 7.53 3.02 -11.43
CA ASN A 30 7.73 3.37 -10.01
C ASN A 30 8.01 2.09 -9.19
N PRO A 31 8.71 2.18 -8.04
CA PRO A 31 8.83 1.06 -7.11
C PRO A 31 7.45 0.50 -6.73
N ALA A 32 7.29 -0.82 -6.85
CA ALA A 32 6.04 -1.49 -6.50
C ALA A 32 6.00 -1.80 -4.99
N SER A 33 4.91 -1.36 -4.33
CA SER A 33 4.62 -1.72 -2.94
C SER A 33 3.90 -3.06 -2.86
N LEU A 34 4.32 -3.89 -1.91
CA LEU A 34 3.70 -5.19 -1.65
C LEU A 34 2.99 -5.14 -0.29
N ILE A 35 1.70 -5.47 -0.27
CA ILE A 35 0.95 -5.69 0.97
C ILE A 35 1.00 -7.18 1.24
N LEU A 36 1.84 -7.60 2.19
CA LEU A 36 2.04 -9.00 2.54
C LEU A 36 1.57 -9.23 3.98
N SER A 37 0.80 -10.29 4.21
CA SER A 37 0.43 -10.77 5.54
C SER A 37 0.47 -12.30 5.58
N GLY A 38 0.86 -12.89 6.71
CA GLY A 38 1.03 -14.34 6.83
C GLY A 38 2.07 -14.91 5.84
N THR A 39 1.88 -16.18 5.48
CA THR A 39 2.78 -16.88 4.54
C THR A 39 2.35 -16.65 3.09
N ASN A 40 3.25 -16.10 2.28
CA ASN A 40 3.02 -15.83 0.86
C ASN A 40 4.02 -16.59 0.00
N THR A 41 3.57 -17.06 -1.17
CA THR A 41 4.44 -17.65 -2.19
C THR A 41 4.62 -16.65 -3.32
N LEU A 42 5.87 -16.21 -3.54
CA LEU A 42 6.23 -15.35 -4.66
C LEU A 42 6.82 -16.19 -5.79
N ARG A 43 6.38 -15.92 -7.02
CA ARG A 43 6.89 -16.59 -8.22
C ARG A 43 7.57 -15.57 -9.12
N LEU A 44 8.85 -15.78 -9.40
CA LEU A 44 9.55 -15.07 -10.46
C LEU A 44 9.38 -15.84 -11.77
N THR A 45 9.23 -15.10 -12.86
CA THR A 45 9.12 -15.68 -14.19
C THR A 45 9.96 -14.83 -15.12
N LEU A 46 10.87 -15.47 -15.85
CA LEU A 46 11.60 -14.81 -16.93
C LEU A 46 10.61 -14.53 -18.06
N GLY A 47 10.46 -13.26 -18.44
CA GLY A 47 9.61 -12.88 -19.56
C GLY A 47 10.29 -13.15 -20.89
N GLY A 48 9.48 -13.33 -21.94
CA GLY A 48 9.95 -13.56 -23.30
C GLY A 48 10.19 -15.04 -23.64
N PRO A 49 10.43 -15.35 -24.93
CA PRO A 49 10.73 -16.71 -25.37
C PRO A 49 12.06 -17.18 -24.80
N GLN A 50 12.09 -18.41 -24.29
CA GLN A 50 13.37 -19.04 -23.95
C GLN A 50 14.12 -19.36 -25.23
N THR A 51 15.32 -18.79 -25.35
CA THR A 51 16.26 -19.02 -26.43
C THR A 51 17.65 -19.24 -25.85
N ASN A 52 18.57 -19.80 -26.64
CA ASN A 52 19.97 -20.00 -26.23
C ASN A 52 20.64 -18.69 -25.79
N THR A 53 20.19 -17.52 -26.27
CA THR A 53 20.72 -16.20 -25.88
C THR A 53 20.15 -15.67 -24.56
N THR A 54 19.10 -16.30 -24.03
CA THR A 54 18.52 -16.00 -22.69
C THR A 54 18.88 -17.06 -21.65
N GLN A 55 19.47 -18.17 -22.09
CA GLN A 55 19.87 -19.27 -21.22
C GLN A 55 21.12 -18.86 -20.42
N TYR A 56 21.05 -18.99 -19.09
CA TYR A 56 22.15 -18.65 -18.17
C TYR A 56 22.62 -17.19 -18.16
N THR A 57 21.84 -16.24 -18.67
CA THR A 57 22.23 -14.81 -18.68
C THR A 57 21.93 -14.05 -17.41
N MET A 58 21.21 -14.67 -16.46
CA MET A 58 20.79 -14.04 -15.23
C MET A 58 21.06 -14.97 -14.04
N VAL A 59 21.65 -14.41 -13.00
CA VAL A 59 21.85 -15.08 -11.72
C VAL A 59 21.13 -14.28 -10.64
N LEU A 60 20.29 -14.95 -9.86
CA LEU A 60 19.65 -14.37 -8.67
C LEU A 60 20.48 -14.73 -7.45
N ASN A 61 20.93 -13.72 -6.70
CA ASN A 61 21.59 -13.94 -5.42
C ASN A 61 20.56 -14.02 -4.29
N TYR A 62 19.80 -12.94 -4.08
CA TYR A 62 18.73 -12.87 -3.09
C TYR A 62 17.65 -11.90 -3.54
N LEU A 63 16.50 -11.99 -2.88
CA LEU A 63 15.49 -10.94 -2.84
C LEU A 63 15.58 -10.23 -1.50
N VAL A 64 15.46 -8.90 -1.52
CA VAL A 64 15.37 -8.08 -0.32
C VAL A 64 14.01 -7.39 -0.29
N PHE A 65 13.32 -7.49 0.85
CA PHE A 65 12.12 -6.72 1.12
C PHE A 65 12.51 -5.50 1.94
N VAL A 66 12.36 -4.33 1.34
CA VAL A 66 12.61 -3.07 2.03
C VAL A 66 11.29 -2.64 2.68
N PRO A 67 11.24 -2.49 4.01
CA PRO A 67 10.05 -1.96 4.67
C PRO A 67 9.76 -0.55 4.14
N VAL A 68 8.57 -0.37 3.58
CA VAL A 68 8.05 0.95 3.24
C VAL A 68 7.00 1.30 4.27
N ILE A 69 7.14 2.46 4.89
CA ILE A 69 6.08 3.02 5.71
C ILE A 69 4.99 3.48 4.74
N VAL A 70 4.01 2.62 4.48
CA VAL A 70 2.76 3.04 3.87
C VAL A 70 2.03 3.85 4.94
N PRO A 71 1.66 5.12 4.68
CA PRO A 71 0.84 5.89 5.60
C PRO A 71 -0.44 5.10 5.90
N GLN A 72 -0.54 4.59 7.12
CA GLN A 72 -1.73 3.94 7.65
C GLN A 72 -2.59 5.06 8.21
N ILE A 73 -3.73 5.27 7.58
CA ILE A 73 -4.76 6.21 8.03
C ILE A 73 -5.83 5.37 8.68
N VAL A 74 -6.17 5.73 9.92
CA VAL A 74 -7.25 5.10 10.67
C VAL A 74 -8.20 6.19 11.13
N LEU A 75 -9.50 5.95 10.94
CA LEU A 75 -10.52 6.76 11.60
C LEU A 75 -10.74 6.21 13.00
N GLU A 76 -10.53 7.04 14.00
CA GLU A 76 -10.89 6.71 15.37
C GLU A 76 -12.15 7.47 15.76
N SER A 77 -12.97 6.87 16.61
CA SER A 77 -14.20 7.47 17.11
C SER A 77 -14.34 7.35 18.62
N SER A 78 -15.04 8.31 19.22
CA SER A 78 -15.45 8.27 20.63
C SER A 78 -16.88 8.77 20.80
N SER A 79 -17.53 8.37 21.89
CA SER A 79 -18.81 8.96 22.33
C SER A 79 -18.62 10.23 23.16
N ASP A 80 -17.38 10.56 23.55
CA ASP A 80 -17.02 11.73 24.33
C ASP A 80 -15.76 12.38 23.74
N VAL A 81 -15.77 13.70 23.60
CA VAL A 81 -14.63 14.47 23.07
C VAL A 81 -13.38 14.34 23.95
N ALA A 82 -13.57 14.20 25.27
CA ALA A 82 -12.49 13.99 26.23
C ALA A 82 -12.23 12.50 26.53
N GLY A 83 -13.00 11.60 25.91
CA GLY A 83 -12.92 10.17 26.15
C GLY A 83 -11.85 9.45 25.35
N THR A 84 -11.79 8.14 25.55
CA THR A 84 -10.93 7.25 24.75
C THR A 84 -11.46 7.15 23.33
N PHE A 85 -10.58 7.32 22.37
CA PHE A 85 -10.84 7.10 20.95
C PHE A 85 -10.41 5.69 20.56
N THR A 86 -11.25 4.97 19.82
CA THR A 86 -10.97 3.62 19.33
C THR A 86 -11.17 3.55 17.83
N ASP A 87 -10.44 2.64 17.18
CA ASP A 87 -10.53 2.40 15.74
C ASP A 87 -11.98 2.13 15.32
N SER A 88 -12.42 2.81 14.26
CA SER A 88 -13.73 2.67 13.64
C SER A 88 -13.68 1.62 12.52
N THR A 89 -14.83 1.01 12.21
CA THR A 89 -15.01 0.12 11.04
C THR A 89 -15.20 0.89 9.73
N ALA A 90 -14.68 2.12 9.64
CA ALA A 90 -14.86 3.00 8.49
C ALA A 90 -14.05 2.53 7.27
N THR A 91 -14.60 2.74 6.08
CA THR A 91 -13.90 2.55 4.81
C THR A 91 -13.15 3.83 4.45
N ILE A 92 -11.85 3.73 4.14
CA ILE A 92 -11.00 4.87 3.81
C ILE A 92 -10.52 4.72 2.37
N ASP A 93 -10.82 5.72 1.54
CA ASP A 93 -10.27 5.86 0.20
C ASP A 93 -9.18 6.93 0.24
N THR A 94 -7.93 6.48 0.11
CA THR A 94 -6.75 7.35 0.14
C THR A 94 -6.50 8.09 -1.16
N ALA A 95 -7.04 7.61 -2.29
CA ALA A 95 -6.95 8.27 -3.58
C ALA A 95 -7.93 9.45 -3.65
N SER A 96 -9.17 9.24 -3.24
CA SER A 96 -10.22 10.26 -3.22
C SER A 96 -10.20 11.16 -1.98
N LYS A 97 -9.35 10.83 -0.99
CA LYS A 97 -9.27 11.46 0.33
C LYS A 97 -10.64 11.52 1.04
N THR A 98 -11.34 10.40 1.04
CA THR A 98 -12.65 10.25 1.66
C THR A 98 -12.66 9.15 2.71
N ILE A 99 -13.50 9.33 3.72
CA ILE A 99 -13.77 8.33 4.75
C ILE A 99 -15.29 8.14 4.83
N THR A 100 -15.74 6.90 4.82
CA THR A 100 -17.14 6.51 4.98
C THR A 100 -17.28 5.68 6.25
N ALA A 101 -17.94 6.24 7.25
CA ALA A 101 -18.21 5.56 8.52
C ALA A 101 -19.72 5.30 8.66
N PRO A 102 -20.15 4.16 9.22
CA PRO A 102 -21.56 3.93 9.54
C PRO A 102 -22.10 4.99 10.50
N LEU A 103 -23.33 5.45 10.28
CA LEU A 103 -24.03 6.29 11.24
C LEU A 103 -24.40 5.43 12.46
N ASN A 104 -23.78 5.70 13.60
CA ASN A 104 -24.15 5.10 14.87
C ASN A 104 -25.02 6.12 15.60
N GLY A 105 -26.28 5.81 15.88
CA GLY A 105 -27.36 6.75 16.26
C GLY A 105 -27.18 7.60 17.54
N GLN A 106 -25.98 7.74 18.08
CA GLN A 106 -25.60 8.70 19.11
C GLN A 106 -24.60 9.73 18.53
N VAL A 107 -24.39 10.85 19.24
CA VAL A 107 -23.30 11.78 18.89
C VAL A 107 -21.96 11.03 18.93
N ARG A 108 -21.15 11.22 17.90
CA ARG A 108 -19.81 10.65 17.79
C ARG A 108 -18.80 11.73 17.43
N PHE A 109 -17.67 11.67 18.11
CA PHE A 109 -16.49 12.49 17.82
C PHE A 109 -15.51 11.64 17.02
N TYR A 110 -14.89 12.25 16.02
CA TYR A 110 -14.00 11.56 15.09
C TYR A 110 -12.65 12.27 15.02
N ARG A 111 -11.59 11.48 14.90
CA ARG A 111 -10.24 11.99 14.60
C ARG A 111 -9.54 11.03 13.64
N ILE A 112 -8.53 11.55 12.96
CA ILE A 112 -7.68 10.75 12.08
C ILE A 112 -6.35 10.48 12.80
N ARG A 113 -5.98 9.21 12.88
CA ARG A 113 -4.62 8.79 13.23
C ARG A 113 -3.89 8.43 11.95
N SER A 114 -2.72 9.06 11.74
CA SER A 114 -1.82 8.77 10.62
C SER A 114 -0.50 8.22 11.15
N SER A 115 0.04 7.16 10.54
CA SER A 115 1.37 6.63 10.87
C SER A 115 2.53 7.41 10.23
N ALA A 116 2.24 8.39 9.38
CA ALA A 116 3.25 9.20 8.70
C ALA A 116 2.85 10.69 8.67
N PRO A 117 3.83 11.61 8.74
CA PRO A 117 3.58 13.04 8.56
C PRO A 117 3.20 13.37 7.10
N PRO A 118 2.51 14.50 6.86
CA PRO A 118 2.00 15.45 7.85
C PRO A 118 0.75 14.94 8.59
N ALA A 119 0.39 15.60 9.69
CA ALA A 119 -0.88 15.35 10.36
C ALA A 119 -2.05 15.67 9.42
N LEU A 120 -3.04 14.78 9.37
CA LEU A 120 -4.22 14.91 8.51
C LEU A 120 -5.35 15.60 9.26
N THR A 121 -6.12 16.42 8.54
CA THR A 121 -7.26 17.15 9.10
C THR A 121 -8.54 16.78 8.38
N ILE A 122 -9.60 16.49 9.13
CA ILE A 122 -10.96 16.35 8.59
C ILE A 122 -11.42 17.74 8.13
N SER A 123 -11.69 17.90 6.84
CA SER A 123 -12.03 19.19 6.23
C SER A 123 -13.51 19.37 5.96
N ASN A 124 -14.26 18.28 5.83
CA ASN A 124 -15.71 18.32 5.64
C ASN A 124 -16.33 17.07 6.27
N VAL A 125 -17.50 17.23 6.88
CA VAL A 125 -18.31 16.14 7.42
C VAL A 125 -19.74 16.33 6.94
N ARG A 126 -20.34 15.28 6.41
CA ARG A 126 -21.75 15.26 6.03
C ARG A 126 -22.40 13.92 6.36
N VAL A 127 -23.68 13.97 6.71
CA VAL A 127 -24.48 12.75 6.87
C VAL A 127 -25.12 12.42 5.53
N VAL A 128 -24.87 11.21 5.05
CA VAL A 128 -25.51 10.63 3.87
C VAL A 128 -26.03 9.26 4.31
N ALA A 129 -27.25 9.23 4.86
CA ALA A 129 -27.81 8.03 5.48
C ALA A 129 -27.65 6.81 4.55
N PRO A 130 -27.12 5.68 5.04
CA PRO A 130 -26.89 5.33 6.45
C PRO A 130 -25.50 5.69 7.02
N ASN A 131 -24.74 6.58 6.37
CA ASN A 131 -23.33 6.84 6.66
C ASN A 131 -23.05 8.30 7.05
N VAL A 132 -21.89 8.49 7.67
CA VAL A 132 -21.19 9.76 7.73
C VAL A 132 -20.07 9.72 6.70
N LEU A 133 -20.06 10.68 5.77
CA LEU A 133 -18.96 10.88 4.84
C LEU A 133 -18.09 12.04 5.29
N MET A 134 -16.78 11.84 5.25
CA MET A 134 -15.79 12.85 5.60
C MET A 134 -14.79 13.02 4.47
N ASN A 135 -14.37 14.25 4.24
CA ASN A 135 -13.19 14.55 3.44
C ASN A 135 -12.04 14.92 4.36
N TYR A 136 -10.81 14.61 3.97
CA TYR A 136 -9.61 14.99 4.71
C TYR A 136 -8.52 15.53 3.79
N ARG A 137 -7.54 16.20 4.39
CA ARG A 137 -6.37 16.74 3.70
C ARG A 137 -5.11 16.66 4.53
#